data_AF-A0A372RN71-F1
#
_entry.id   AF-A0A372RN71-F1
#
_cell.length_a   1.000
_cell.length_b   1.000
_cell.length_c   1.000
_cell.angle_alpha   90.00
_cell.angle_beta   90.00
_cell.angle_gamma   90.00
#
_symmetry.space_group_name_H-M   'P 1'
#
loop_
_entity.id
_entity.type
_entity.pdbx_description
1 polymer ?
#
loop_
_entity_poly.entity_id
_entity_poly.type
_entity_poly.pdbx_seq_one_letter_code
_entity_poly.pdbx_strand_id
1 'polypeptide(L)'
;MENGVSHEEANYLKGEFLIKESKERYKNQLGKKLGNPDELRTKEDEYANLENQFIKSKSLISSIESRKKELKYLEKKLEEQKYETRSSTANLRRQMNDLKKDINSLWKQLIKTMKIDNKFEEVKVNEDDQQKERSHLQDCLEKLHEDKENLCNKLEIFNNQLTDKEDYINKLQQQTQKNIEELKRQLDEETRKYENSQEKLAILDNQLKVKDDLIQQSEQHIDELKRQLKEINALYPQIETKEIELRNTINTISIKSELGKKGKRLLDNLLEEQIKIVLTNDNFSSEKLEKVKLKLSEEEELTNEEIQNILNKQTEVTWLKLKLKSLQD
;
A
#
# COMPACT_ATOMS: atom_id res chain seq x y z
N MET A 1 69.94 -26.32 70.58
CA MET A 1 70.22 -24.91 70.87
C MET A 1 70.01 -24.16 69.58
N GLU A 2 69.03 -23.25 69.60
CA GLU A 2 68.46 -22.56 68.46
C GLU A 2 69.44 -21.56 67.85
N ASN A 3 69.58 -21.61 66.53
CA ASN A 3 70.38 -20.67 65.75
C ASN A 3 69.61 -19.34 65.63
N GLY A 4 69.97 -18.37 66.46
CA GLY A 4 69.53 -16.99 66.30
C GLY A 4 70.21 -16.37 65.08
N VAL A 5 69.45 -16.23 63.98
CA VAL A 5 69.85 -15.40 62.85
C VAL A 5 69.96 -13.95 63.35
N SER A 6 71.12 -13.33 63.16
CA SER A 6 71.36 -11.96 63.58
C SER A 6 70.44 -10.99 62.82
N HIS A 7 69.92 -9.97 63.51
CA HIS A 7 68.91 -9.06 62.97
C HIS A 7 69.39 -8.31 61.70
N GLU A 8 70.71 -8.12 61.56
CA GLU A 8 71.36 -7.53 60.39
C GLU A 8 71.40 -8.47 59.17
N GLU A 9 71.65 -9.77 59.36
CA GLU A 9 71.59 -10.76 58.28
C GLU A 9 70.16 -10.96 57.77
N ALA A 10 69.18 -10.95 58.68
CA ALA A 10 67.77 -11.03 58.31
C ALA A 10 67.31 -9.81 57.50
N ASN A 11 67.80 -8.61 57.83
CA ASN A 11 67.48 -7.38 57.10
C ASN A 11 68.20 -7.29 55.75
N TYR A 12 69.45 -7.78 55.66
CA TYR A 12 70.20 -7.85 54.41
C TYR A 12 69.55 -8.83 53.41
N LEU A 13 69.20 -10.03 53.87
CA LEU A 13 68.52 -11.04 53.05
C LEU A 13 67.09 -10.62 52.66
N LYS A 14 66.38 -9.90 53.54
CA LYS A 14 65.06 -9.32 53.24
C LYS A 14 65.15 -8.22 52.18
N GLY A 15 66.22 -7.42 52.21
CA GLY A 15 66.52 -6.42 51.18
C GLY A 15 66.82 -7.04 49.80
N GLU A 16 67.68 -8.07 49.75
CA GLU A 16 67.97 -8.77 48.50
C GLU A 16 66.74 -9.50 47.93
N PHE A 17 65.92 -10.10 48.79
CA PHE A 17 64.70 -10.80 48.37
C PHE A 17 63.67 -9.82 47.77
N LEU A 18 63.47 -8.66 48.39
CA LEU A 18 62.56 -7.62 47.90
C LEU A 18 63.02 -7.01 46.56
N ILE A 19 64.33 -6.85 46.35
CA ILE A 19 64.90 -6.37 45.09
C ILE A 19 64.74 -7.40 43.97
N LYS A 20 64.89 -8.69 44.29
CA LYS A 20 64.72 -9.76 43.30
C LYS A 20 63.25 -9.94 42.91
N GLU A 21 62.34 -9.83 43.86
CA GLU A 21 60.90 -9.94 43.64
C GLU A 21 60.29 -8.73 42.91
N SER A 22 60.85 -7.53 43.09
CA SER A 22 60.45 -6.34 42.32
C SER A 22 60.93 -6.43 40.87
N LYS A 23 62.16 -6.91 40.64
CA LYS A 23 62.75 -7.09 39.31
C LYS A 23 61.97 -8.10 38.46
N GLU A 24 61.53 -9.22 39.07
CA GLU A 24 60.74 -10.24 38.38
C GLU A 24 59.31 -9.78 38.09
N ARG A 25 58.73 -8.93 38.96
CA ARG A 25 57.43 -8.29 38.72
C ARG A 25 57.49 -7.26 37.58
N TYR A 26 58.54 -6.44 37.53
CA TYR A 26 58.76 -5.47 36.47
C TYR A 26 58.93 -6.14 35.09
N LYS A 27 59.73 -7.21 35.04
CA LYS A 27 59.98 -7.99 33.82
C LYS A 27 58.73 -8.67 33.27
N ASN A 28 57.86 -9.17 34.14
CA ASN A 28 56.58 -9.79 33.77
C ASN A 28 55.51 -8.77 33.32
N GLN A 29 55.62 -7.50 33.73
CA GLN A 29 54.72 -6.42 33.28
C GLN A 29 55.14 -5.83 31.93
N LEU A 30 56.45 -5.72 31.68
CA LEU A 30 57.02 -5.29 30.39
C LEU A 30 56.74 -6.28 29.25
N GLY A 31 56.70 -7.58 29.53
CA GLY A 31 56.43 -8.61 28.51
C GLY A 31 55.01 -8.61 27.93
N LYS A 32 54.06 -7.83 28.48
CA LYS A 32 52.63 -7.90 28.11
C LYS A 32 52.03 -6.63 27.47
N LYS A 33 52.72 -5.48 27.42
CA LYS A 33 52.14 -4.22 26.91
C LYS A 33 53.09 -3.46 25.96
N LEU A 34 52.77 -3.49 24.65
CA LEU A 34 52.82 -2.40 23.64
C LEU A 34 54.07 -1.46 23.63
N GLY A 35 54.79 -1.23 22.52
CA GLY A 35 54.27 -0.74 21.23
C GLY A 35 55.08 0.44 20.65
N ASN A 36 56.06 1.02 21.37
CA ASN A 36 57.06 1.90 20.76
C ASN A 36 58.43 1.81 21.49
N PRO A 37 59.50 1.28 20.87
CA PRO A 37 60.73 0.90 21.57
C PRO A 37 61.70 2.05 21.93
N ASP A 38 61.69 3.13 21.15
CA ASP A 38 62.82 4.08 21.16
C ASP A 38 62.78 5.09 22.32
N GLU A 39 61.60 5.58 22.72
CA GLU A 39 61.48 6.49 23.89
C GLU A 39 61.67 5.77 25.23
N LEU A 40 61.33 4.47 25.28
CA LEU A 40 61.44 3.66 26.48
C LEU A 40 62.90 3.29 26.76
N ARG A 41 63.64 2.98 25.69
CA ARG A 41 65.09 2.71 25.76
C ARG A 41 65.86 3.89 26.34
N THR A 42 65.52 5.12 25.96
CA THR A 42 66.18 6.32 26.51
C THR A 42 65.95 6.50 28.02
N LYS A 43 64.74 6.21 28.52
CA LYS A 43 64.44 6.35 29.95
C LYS A 43 64.96 5.18 30.79
N GLU A 44 64.97 3.97 30.26
CA GLU A 44 65.60 2.80 30.90
C GLU A 44 67.12 2.97 31.00
N ASP A 45 67.76 3.49 29.94
CA ASP A 45 69.19 3.81 29.95
C ASP A 45 69.53 4.93 30.96
N GLU A 46 68.66 5.94 31.09
CA GLU A 46 68.78 6.97 32.12
C GLU A 46 68.64 6.41 33.54
N TYR A 47 67.67 5.52 33.77
CA TYR A 47 67.49 4.87 35.07
C TYR A 47 68.67 3.96 35.44
N ALA A 48 69.13 3.13 34.50
CA ALA A 48 70.29 2.27 34.70
C ALA A 48 71.56 3.07 35.00
N ASN A 49 71.72 4.26 34.40
CA ASN A 49 72.81 5.17 34.71
C ASN A 49 72.69 5.77 36.13
N LEU A 50 71.49 6.19 36.54
CA LEU A 50 71.24 6.70 37.90
C LEU A 50 71.47 5.63 38.96
N GLU A 51 71.02 4.39 38.73
CA GLU A 51 71.21 3.29 39.69
C GLU A 51 72.69 2.90 39.85
N ASN A 52 73.46 2.88 38.77
CA ASN A 52 74.91 2.69 38.84
C ASN A 52 75.60 3.81 39.63
N GLN A 53 75.13 5.05 39.52
CA GLN A 53 75.64 6.17 40.31
C GLN A 53 75.27 6.05 41.80
N PHE A 54 74.09 5.52 42.12
CA PHE A 54 73.68 5.24 43.50
C PHE A 54 74.60 4.21 44.18
N ILE A 55 74.87 3.09 43.52
CA ILE A 55 75.79 2.05 44.01
C ILE A 55 77.18 2.64 44.28
N LYS A 56 77.67 3.49 43.37
CA LYS A 56 78.95 4.19 43.50
C LYS A 56 78.99 5.13 44.72
N SER A 57 77.88 5.79 45.01
CA SER A 57 77.73 6.69 46.17
C SER A 57 77.79 5.94 47.49
N LYS A 58 77.13 4.78 47.58
CA LYS A 58 77.18 3.90 48.74
C LYS A 58 78.60 3.43 49.06
N SER A 59 79.37 3.08 48.02
CA SER A 59 80.79 2.72 48.15
C SER A 59 81.68 3.89 48.63
N LEU A 60 81.40 5.12 48.16
CA LEU A 60 82.11 6.33 48.62
C LEU A 60 81.88 6.62 50.11
N ILE A 61 80.66 6.43 50.62
CA ILE A 61 80.33 6.62 52.05
C ILE A 61 81.19 5.69 52.92
N SER A 62 81.25 4.40 52.59
CA SER A 62 82.09 3.45 53.31
C SER A 62 83.57 3.83 53.29
N SER A 63 84.05 4.38 52.18
CA SER A 63 85.44 4.85 52.04
C SER A 63 85.74 6.09 52.91
N ILE A 64 84.81 7.05 53.01
CA ILE A 64 84.92 8.23 53.89
C ILE A 64 85.01 7.79 55.36
N GLU A 65 84.15 6.86 55.78
CA GLU A 65 84.12 6.38 57.16
C GLU A 65 85.43 5.70 57.55
N SER A 66 86.03 4.93 56.64
CA SER A 66 87.34 4.32 56.84
C SER A 66 88.45 5.36 57.02
N ARG A 67 88.55 6.34 56.09
CA ARG A 67 89.56 7.41 56.17
C ARG A 67 89.40 8.31 57.39
N LYS A 68 88.17 8.51 57.86
CA LYS A 68 87.89 9.26 59.11
C LYS A 68 88.46 8.53 60.32
N LYS A 69 88.41 7.19 60.35
CA LYS A 69 89.05 6.37 61.41
C LYS A 69 90.57 6.48 61.36
N GLU A 70 91.17 6.43 60.16
CA GLU A 70 92.62 6.61 59.97
C GLU A 70 93.11 8.00 60.39
N LEU A 71 92.39 9.06 60.01
CA LEU A 71 92.71 10.43 60.44
C LEU A 71 92.74 10.53 61.97
N LYS A 72 91.73 9.96 62.64
CA LYS A 72 91.64 9.94 64.11
C LYS A 72 92.81 9.20 64.76
N TYR A 73 93.29 8.12 64.13
CA TYR A 73 94.48 7.38 64.56
C TYR A 73 95.77 8.21 64.39
N LEU A 74 95.95 8.88 63.25
CA LEU A 74 97.10 9.75 63.00
C LEU A 74 97.11 11.00 63.88
N GLU A 75 95.94 11.57 64.17
CA GLU A 75 95.78 12.67 65.14
C GLU A 75 96.33 12.27 66.52
N LYS A 76 95.97 11.08 66.99
CA LYS A 76 96.46 10.53 68.25
C LYS A 76 97.99 10.35 68.23
N LYS A 77 98.52 9.75 67.15
CA LYS A 77 99.96 9.52 66.97
C LYS A 77 100.77 10.82 66.84
N LEU A 78 100.20 11.85 66.22
CA LEU A 78 100.80 13.19 66.12
C LEU A 78 100.84 13.88 67.49
N GLU A 79 99.80 13.70 68.32
CA GLU A 79 99.78 14.22 69.68
C GLU A 79 100.87 13.57 70.56
N GLU A 80 101.08 12.26 70.40
CA GLU A 80 102.13 11.51 71.08
C GLU A 80 103.55 11.98 70.68
N GLN A 81 103.77 12.34 69.40
CA GLN A 81 105.08 12.78 68.88
C GLN A 81 105.39 14.28 69.00
N LYS A 82 104.48 15.09 69.57
CA LYS A 82 104.70 16.54 69.73
C LYS A 82 105.88 16.91 70.64
N TYR A 83 106.32 16.01 71.52
CA TYR A 83 107.32 16.25 72.55
C TYR A 83 108.79 16.05 72.12
N GLU A 84 109.05 15.58 70.88
CA GLU A 84 110.40 15.11 70.46
C GLU A 84 111.15 16.02 69.45
N THR A 85 110.58 17.17 69.04
CA THR A 85 111.09 18.24 68.12
C THR A 85 110.29 18.43 66.80
N ARG A 86 110.28 19.67 66.30
CA ARG A 86 109.40 20.18 65.21
C ARG A 86 109.65 19.56 63.83
N SER A 87 110.84 19.02 63.57
CA SER A 87 111.24 18.38 62.30
C SER A 87 110.57 17.01 62.13
N SER A 88 110.49 16.23 63.22
CA SER A 88 110.05 14.83 63.24
C SER A 88 108.56 14.64 62.91
N THR A 89 107.73 15.68 63.07
CA THR A 89 106.27 15.64 62.85
C THR A 89 105.82 16.24 61.51
N ALA A 90 106.74 16.65 60.64
CA ALA A 90 106.40 17.30 59.37
C ALA A 90 105.69 16.37 58.38
N ASN A 91 106.09 15.09 58.33
CA ASN A 91 105.50 14.10 57.43
C ASN A 91 104.04 13.77 57.82
N LEU A 92 103.79 13.57 59.12
CA LEU A 92 102.44 13.37 59.66
C LEU A 92 101.52 14.56 59.37
N ARG A 93 102.03 15.79 59.47
CA ARG A 93 101.26 17.00 59.12
C ARG A 93 100.91 17.08 57.63
N ARG A 94 101.77 16.60 56.74
CA ARG A 94 101.45 16.49 55.29
C ARG A 94 100.35 15.46 55.05
N GLN A 95 100.51 14.25 55.58
CA GLN A 95 99.50 13.19 55.45
C GLN A 95 98.13 13.63 56.01
N MET A 96 98.12 14.34 57.14
CA MET A 96 96.88 14.88 57.71
C MET A 96 96.24 15.94 56.82
N ASN A 97 97.03 16.82 56.21
CA ASN A 97 96.52 17.83 55.28
C ASN A 97 95.99 17.20 53.99
N ASP A 98 96.64 16.16 53.47
CA ASP A 98 96.18 15.43 52.30
C ASP A 98 94.88 14.67 52.61
N LEU A 99 94.78 14.02 53.77
CA LEU A 99 93.54 13.39 54.24
C LEU A 99 92.41 14.42 54.43
N LYS A 100 92.70 15.62 54.95
CA LYS A 100 91.68 16.70 55.06
C LYS A 100 91.19 17.17 53.69
N LYS A 101 92.08 17.29 52.70
CA LYS A 101 91.70 17.62 51.32
C LYS A 101 90.83 16.53 50.70
N ASP A 102 91.19 15.27 50.91
CA ASP A 102 90.45 14.11 50.44
C ASP A 102 89.06 14.02 51.08
N ILE A 103 88.97 14.21 52.40
CA ILE A 103 87.68 14.27 53.12
C ILE A 103 86.80 15.37 52.53
N ASN A 104 87.33 16.57 52.30
CA ASN A 104 86.56 17.67 51.70
C ASN A 104 86.13 17.38 50.26
N SER A 105 86.98 16.73 49.46
CA SER A 105 86.64 16.30 48.09
C SER A 105 85.47 15.30 48.10
N LEU A 106 85.54 14.33 49.01
CA LEU A 106 84.50 13.31 49.18
C LEU A 106 83.19 13.91 49.71
N TRP A 107 83.23 14.88 50.63
CA TRP A 107 82.03 15.61 51.08
C TRP A 107 81.34 16.37 49.94
N LYS A 108 82.12 17.02 49.06
CA LYS A 108 81.57 17.69 47.86
C LYS A 108 80.90 16.70 46.90
N GLN A 109 81.41 15.47 46.80
CA GLN A 109 80.79 14.42 46.02
C GLN A 109 79.50 13.93 46.69
N LEU A 110 79.50 13.72 48.01
CA LEU A 110 78.33 13.28 48.77
C LEU A 110 77.14 14.24 48.66
N ILE A 111 77.39 15.56 48.70
CA ILE A 111 76.32 16.55 48.51
C ILE A 111 75.71 16.47 47.11
N LYS A 112 76.52 16.15 46.08
CA LYS A 112 76.01 15.96 44.72
C LYS A 112 75.16 14.69 44.61
N THR A 113 75.57 13.61 45.27
CA THR A 113 74.84 12.33 45.24
C THR A 113 73.51 12.42 45.98
N MET A 114 73.46 13.08 47.14
CA MET A 114 72.18 13.33 47.85
C MET A 114 71.17 14.12 47.01
N LYS A 115 71.62 15.07 46.18
CA LYS A 115 70.73 15.78 45.25
C LYS A 115 70.20 14.89 44.12
N ILE A 116 70.96 13.86 43.75
CA ILE A 116 70.55 12.86 42.76
C ILE A 116 69.51 11.92 43.39
N ASP A 117 69.71 11.51 44.64
CA ASP A 117 68.77 10.64 45.37
C ASP A 117 67.37 11.27 45.49
N ASN A 118 67.29 12.56 45.84
CA ASN A 118 66.00 13.25 45.89
C ASN A 118 65.29 13.28 44.52
N LYS A 119 66.04 13.54 43.44
CA LYS A 119 65.49 13.53 42.08
C LYS A 119 65.03 12.13 41.67
N PHE A 120 65.74 11.10 42.11
CA PHE A 120 65.39 9.71 41.83
C PHE A 120 64.06 9.33 42.48
N GLU A 121 63.83 9.71 43.74
CA GLU A 121 62.54 9.46 44.40
C GLU A 121 61.38 10.24 43.76
N GLU A 122 61.60 11.48 43.31
CA GLU A 122 60.61 12.23 42.54
C GLU A 122 60.24 11.52 41.22
N VAL A 123 61.23 11.00 40.50
CA VAL A 123 61.00 10.24 39.25
C VAL A 123 60.19 8.97 39.52
N LYS A 124 60.51 8.25 40.60
CA LYS A 124 59.81 7.02 40.98
C LYS A 124 58.33 7.24 41.30
N VAL A 125 58.00 8.28 42.08
CA VAL A 125 56.60 8.63 42.37
C VAL A 125 55.85 9.02 41.09
N ASN A 126 56.49 9.79 40.20
CA ASN A 126 55.89 10.17 38.92
C ASN A 126 55.63 8.94 38.01
N GLU A 127 56.51 7.94 38.05
CA GLU A 127 56.34 6.69 37.29
C GLU A 127 55.15 5.87 37.81
N ASP A 128 54.98 5.75 39.13
CA ASP A 128 53.84 5.07 39.75
C ASP A 128 52.50 5.73 39.35
N ASP A 129 52.45 7.06 39.33
CA ASP A 129 51.25 7.80 38.92
C ASP A 129 50.97 7.65 37.41
N GLN A 130 52.01 7.68 36.57
CA GLN A 130 51.87 7.38 35.13
C GLN A 130 51.37 5.94 34.90
N GLN A 131 51.81 4.98 35.71
CA GLN A 131 51.36 3.59 35.57
C GLN A 131 49.89 3.42 35.96
N LYS A 132 49.42 4.12 37.00
CA LYS A 132 47.99 4.14 37.36
C LYS A 132 47.16 4.76 36.23
N GLU A 133 47.61 5.87 35.66
CA GLU A 133 46.93 6.53 34.54
C GLU A 133 46.86 5.61 33.31
N ARG A 134 47.96 4.92 32.97
CA ARG A 134 47.98 3.91 31.89
C ARG A 134 46.99 2.77 32.13
N SER A 135 46.87 2.28 33.37
CA SER A 135 45.89 1.24 33.71
C SER A 135 44.46 1.74 33.51
N HIS A 136 44.14 2.93 34.02
CA HIS A 136 42.81 3.52 33.87
C HIS A 136 42.45 3.76 32.40
N LEU A 137 43.39 4.28 31.59
CA LEU A 137 43.17 4.47 30.16
C LEU A 137 42.95 3.16 29.43
N GLN A 138 43.63 2.09 29.83
CA GLN A 138 43.41 0.77 29.25
C GLN A 138 42.00 0.23 29.57
N ASP A 139 41.54 0.37 30.82
CA ASP A 139 40.18 -0.04 31.20
C ASP A 139 39.12 0.75 30.40
N CYS A 140 39.35 2.05 30.19
CA CYS A 140 38.49 2.88 29.33
C CYS A 140 38.48 2.42 27.87
N LEU A 141 39.63 2.03 27.32
CA LEU A 141 39.73 1.51 25.95
C LEU A 141 39.00 0.17 25.78
N GLU A 142 39.12 -0.73 26.75
CA GLU A 142 38.41 -2.02 26.75
C GLU A 142 36.90 -1.80 26.77
N LYS A 143 36.41 -0.89 27.62
CA LYS A 143 34.99 -0.54 27.67
C LYS A 143 34.48 0.08 26.37
N LEU A 144 35.25 0.99 25.78
CA LEU A 144 34.90 1.59 24.48
C LEU A 144 34.85 0.55 23.36
N HIS A 145 35.75 -0.44 23.39
CA HIS A 145 35.73 -1.55 22.44
C HIS A 145 34.47 -2.40 22.58
N GLU A 146 34.11 -2.77 23.82
CA GLU A 146 32.89 -3.52 24.12
C GLU A 146 31.62 -2.77 23.70
N ASP A 147 31.53 -1.48 24.02
CA ASP A 147 30.40 -0.62 23.62
C ASP A 147 30.28 -0.53 22.09
N LYS A 148 31.42 -0.40 21.39
CA LYS A 148 31.45 -0.39 19.92
C LYS A 148 30.94 -1.70 19.33
N GLU A 149 31.41 -2.84 19.83
CA GLU A 149 30.98 -4.17 19.37
C GLU A 149 29.48 -4.39 19.61
N ASN A 150 28.99 -4.03 20.80
CA ASN A 150 27.58 -4.09 21.15
C ASN A 150 26.71 -3.23 20.22
N LEU A 151 27.17 -2.02 19.86
CA LEU A 151 26.46 -1.16 18.91
C LEU A 151 26.47 -1.73 17.50
N CYS A 152 27.59 -2.29 17.03
CA CYS A 152 27.66 -2.97 15.73
C CYS A 152 26.67 -4.13 15.64
N ASN A 153 26.62 -5.00 16.65
CA ASN A 153 25.69 -6.13 16.69
C ASN A 153 24.23 -5.67 16.68
N LYS A 154 23.88 -4.62 17.45
CA LYS A 154 22.54 -4.03 17.44
C LYS A 154 22.17 -3.45 16.07
N LEU A 155 23.09 -2.76 15.42
CA LEU A 155 22.88 -2.22 14.07
C LEU A 155 22.62 -3.32 13.06
N GLU A 156 23.38 -4.41 13.11
CA GLU A 156 23.17 -5.57 12.22
C GLU A 156 21.79 -6.20 12.43
N ILE A 157 21.38 -6.42 13.68
CA ILE A 157 20.04 -6.93 14.01
C ILE A 157 18.95 -6.01 13.46
N PHE A 158 19.07 -4.70 13.67
CA PHE A 158 18.08 -3.74 13.15
C PHE A 158 18.06 -3.69 11.63
N ASN A 159 19.21 -3.81 10.97
CA ASN A 159 19.29 -3.83 9.53
C ASN A 159 18.57 -5.06 8.95
N ASN A 160 18.81 -6.24 9.53
CA ASN A 160 18.11 -7.47 9.13
C ASN A 160 16.60 -7.35 9.33
N GLN A 161 16.16 -6.81 10.47
CA GLN A 161 14.73 -6.55 10.72
C GLN A 161 14.11 -5.55 9.74
N LEU A 162 14.88 -4.56 9.29
CA LEU A 162 14.43 -3.59 8.30
C LEU A 162 14.26 -4.25 6.94
N THR A 163 15.23 -5.06 6.51
CA THR A 163 15.15 -5.85 5.28
C THR A 163 13.94 -6.79 5.29
N ASP A 164 13.72 -7.53 6.39
CA ASP A 164 12.56 -8.43 6.52
C ASP A 164 11.22 -7.69 6.38
N LYS A 165 11.12 -6.50 6.99
CA LYS A 165 9.93 -5.65 6.90
C LYS A 165 9.73 -5.11 5.50
N GLU A 166 10.80 -4.73 4.82
CA GLU A 166 10.78 -4.23 3.44
C GLU A 166 10.30 -5.33 2.47
N ASP A 167 10.79 -6.56 2.62
CA ASP A 167 10.32 -7.73 1.88
C ASP A 167 8.85 -8.04 2.13
N TYR A 168 8.40 -7.91 3.39
CA TYR A 168 7.00 -8.09 3.74
C TYR A 168 6.11 -7.02 3.09
N ILE A 169 6.53 -5.75 3.11
CA ILE A 169 5.84 -4.64 2.44
C ILE A 169 5.76 -4.89 0.93
N ASN A 170 6.85 -5.31 0.30
CA ASN A 170 6.90 -5.62 -1.12
C ASN A 170 5.90 -6.74 -1.50
N LYS A 171 5.83 -7.81 -0.70
CA LYS A 171 4.83 -8.89 -0.88
C LYS A 171 3.40 -8.37 -0.76
N LEU A 172 3.11 -7.54 0.24
CA LEU A 172 1.78 -6.94 0.41
C LEU A 172 1.40 -6.02 -0.76
N GLN A 173 2.33 -5.21 -1.26
CA GLN A 173 2.11 -4.35 -2.41
C GLN A 173 1.80 -5.16 -3.67
N GLN A 174 2.58 -6.21 -3.94
CA GLN A 174 2.33 -7.11 -5.08
C GLN A 174 0.97 -7.83 -4.97
N GLN A 175 0.61 -8.31 -3.79
CA GLN A 175 -0.69 -8.95 -3.57
C GLN A 175 -1.84 -7.95 -3.76
N THR A 176 -1.70 -6.74 -3.22
CA THR A 176 -2.69 -5.67 -3.37
C THR A 176 -2.89 -5.30 -4.83
N GLN A 177 -1.80 -5.18 -5.59
CA GLN A 177 -1.84 -4.89 -7.03
C GLN A 177 -2.61 -5.97 -7.80
N LYS A 178 -2.31 -7.25 -7.54
CA LYS A 178 -3.04 -8.38 -8.17
C LYS A 178 -4.53 -8.35 -7.84
N ASN A 179 -4.88 -8.07 -6.59
CA ASN A 179 -6.28 -7.98 -6.17
C ASN A 179 -7.00 -6.82 -6.87
N ILE A 180 -6.36 -5.66 -7.03
CA ILE A 180 -6.92 -4.52 -7.76
C ILE A 180 -7.15 -4.87 -9.23
N GLU A 181 -6.20 -5.54 -9.88
CA GLU A 181 -6.34 -5.98 -11.28
C GLU A 181 -7.49 -6.96 -11.47
N GLU A 182 -7.62 -7.93 -10.56
CA GLU A 182 -8.73 -8.90 -10.59
C GLU A 182 -10.09 -8.21 -10.40
N LEU A 183 -10.20 -7.30 -9.43
CA LEU A 183 -11.44 -6.55 -9.19
C LEU A 183 -11.81 -5.67 -10.38
N LYS A 184 -10.83 -5.02 -11.03
CA LYS A 184 -11.08 -4.25 -12.26
C LYS A 184 -11.62 -5.14 -13.37
N ARG A 185 -11.02 -6.32 -13.59
CA ARG A 185 -11.49 -7.27 -14.60
C ARG A 185 -12.92 -7.74 -14.33
N GLN A 186 -13.24 -8.04 -13.07
CA GLN A 186 -14.60 -8.45 -12.69
C GLN A 186 -15.61 -7.31 -12.91
N LEU A 187 -15.23 -6.08 -12.55
CA LEU A 187 -16.05 -4.91 -12.80
C LEU A 187 -16.33 -4.72 -14.30
N ASP A 188 -15.29 -4.75 -15.13
CA ASP A 188 -15.42 -4.60 -16.59
C ASP A 188 -16.32 -5.67 -17.21
N GLU A 189 -16.23 -6.91 -16.73
CA GLU A 189 -17.05 -8.02 -17.21
C GLU A 189 -18.53 -7.84 -16.82
N GLU A 190 -18.82 -7.46 -15.57
CA GLU A 190 -20.19 -7.19 -15.14
C GLU A 190 -20.79 -5.95 -15.81
N THR A 191 -20.00 -4.90 -16.04
CA THR A 191 -20.43 -3.74 -16.84
C THR A 191 -20.83 -4.16 -18.25
N ARG A 192 -20.03 -5.00 -18.92
CA ARG A 192 -20.37 -5.50 -20.26
C ARG A 192 -21.64 -6.35 -20.28
N LYS A 193 -21.84 -7.21 -19.27
CA LYS A 193 -23.08 -8.00 -19.12
C LYS A 193 -24.30 -7.11 -18.90
N TYR A 194 -24.15 -6.05 -18.10
CA TYR A 194 -25.21 -5.08 -17.85
C TYR A 194 -25.57 -4.34 -19.14
N GLU A 195 -24.60 -3.83 -19.89
CA GLU A 195 -24.80 -3.16 -21.18
C GLU A 195 -25.53 -4.07 -22.19
N ASN A 196 -25.08 -5.31 -22.34
CA ASN A 196 -25.74 -6.30 -23.20
C ASN A 196 -27.19 -6.58 -22.76
N SER A 197 -27.47 -6.55 -21.46
CA SER A 197 -28.82 -6.74 -20.93
C SER A 197 -29.71 -5.52 -21.19
N GLN A 198 -29.16 -4.31 -21.10
CA GLN A 198 -29.84 -3.07 -21.47
C GLN A 198 -30.22 -3.05 -22.95
N GLU A 199 -29.31 -3.45 -23.84
CA GLU A 199 -29.60 -3.53 -25.28
C GLU A 199 -30.73 -4.53 -25.57
N LYS A 200 -30.69 -5.72 -24.95
CA LYS A 200 -31.77 -6.72 -25.08
C LYS A 200 -33.11 -6.19 -24.59
N LEU A 201 -33.13 -5.45 -23.48
CA LEU A 201 -34.35 -4.81 -22.97
C LEU A 201 -34.88 -3.78 -23.95
N ALA A 202 -34.03 -2.93 -24.53
CA ALA A 202 -34.45 -1.94 -25.51
C ALA A 202 -35.03 -2.58 -26.79
N ILE A 203 -34.46 -3.70 -27.25
CA ILE A 203 -35.02 -4.46 -28.38
C ILE A 203 -36.40 -5.02 -28.03
N LEU A 204 -36.55 -5.60 -26.84
CA LEU A 204 -37.82 -6.19 -26.40
C LEU A 204 -38.91 -5.12 -26.23
N ASP A 205 -38.57 -3.96 -25.68
CA ASP A 205 -39.49 -2.82 -25.51
C ASP A 205 -40.03 -2.33 -26.86
N ASN A 206 -39.16 -2.18 -27.86
CA ASN A 206 -39.58 -1.84 -29.22
C ASN A 206 -40.50 -2.90 -29.83
N GLN A 207 -40.21 -4.20 -29.61
CA GLN A 207 -41.08 -5.28 -30.09
C GLN A 207 -42.45 -5.27 -29.42
N LEU A 208 -42.52 -4.96 -28.12
CA LEU A 208 -43.79 -4.84 -27.40
C LEU A 208 -44.61 -3.68 -27.95
N LYS A 209 -43.99 -2.51 -28.16
CA LYS A 209 -44.67 -1.35 -28.72
C LYS A 209 -45.32 -1.63 -30.08
N VAL A 210 -44.59 -2.31 -30.98
CA VAL A 210 -45.14 -2.72 -32.29
C VAL A 210 -46.33 -3.67 -32.13
N LYS A 211 -46.28 -4.60 -31.17
CA LYS A 211 -47.40 -5.51 -30.91
C LYS A 211 -48.60 -4.78 -30.32
N ASP A 212 -48.39 -3.84 -29.42
CA ASP A 212 -49.46 -3.02 -28.84
C ASP A 212 -50.16 -2.19 -29.91
N ASP A 213 -49.39 -1.57 -30.83
CA ASP A 213 -49.95 -0.84 -31.98
C ASP A 213 -50.83 -1.76 -32.86
N LEU A 214 -50.39 -3.00 -33.12
CA LEU A 214 -51.16 -3.98 -33.89
C LEU A 214 -52.43 -4.44 -33.15
N ILE A 215 -52.37 -4.60 -31.83
CA ILE A 215 -53.54 -4.92 -31.00
C ILE A 215 -54.55 -3.77 -31.08
N GLN A 216 -54.09 -2.53 -30.92
CA GLN A 216 -54.95 -1.35 -30.99
C GLN A 216 -55.64 -1.21 -32.37
N GLN A 217 -54.91 -1.44 -33.46
CA GLN A 217 -55.49 -1.47 -34.82
C GLN A 217 -56.53 -2.59 -34.97
N SER A 218 -56.24 -3.76 -34.42
CA SER A 218 -57.16 -4.91 -34.47
C SER A 218 -58.44 -4.64 -33.67
N GLU A 219 -58.33 -4.04 -32.49
CA GLU A 219 -59.48 -3.63 -31.66
C GLU A 219 -60.37 -2.62 -32.38
N GLN A 220 -59.76 -1.59 -33.00
CA GLN A 220 -60.50 -0.61 -33.81
C GLN A 220 -61.25 -1.28 -34.97
N HIS A 221 -60.61 -2.19 -35.69
CA HIS A 221 -61.24 -2.92 -36.79
C HIS A 221 -62.39 -3.81 -36.29
N ILE A 222 -62.23 -4.49 -35.16
CA ILE A 222 -63.28 -5.29 -34.53
C ILE A 222 -64.48 -4.40 -34.16
N ASP A 223 -64.27 -3.22 -33.61
CA ASP A 223 -65.36 -2.32 -33.22
C ASP A 223 -66.10 -1.76 -34.45
N GLU A 224 -65.40 -1.49 -35.55
CA GLU A 224 -66.03 -1.14 -36.82
C GLU A 224 -66.87 -2.29 -37.38
N LEU A 225 -66.35 -3.52 -37.37
CA LEU A 225 -67.12 -4.70 -37.79
C LEU A 225 -68.36 -4.93 -36.91
N LYS A 226 -68.27 -4.71 -35.59
CA LYS A 226 -69.44 -4.77 -34.70
C LYS A 226 -70.48 -3.71 -35.05
N ARG A 227 -70.04 -2.50 -35.41
CA ARG A 227 -70.93 -1.40 -35.85
C ARG A 227 -71.66 -1.78 -37.14
N GLN A 228 -70.95 -2.26 -38.13
CA GLN A 228 -71.52 -2.74 -39.40
C GLN A 228 -72.50 -3.89 -39.17
N LEU A 229 -72.13 -4.88 -38.37
CA LEU A 229 -73.00 -6.00 -38.01
C LEU A 229 -74.30 -5.53 -37.34
N LYS A 230 -74.22 -4.56 -36.43
CA LYS A 230 -75.40 -3.97 -35.78
C LYS A 230 -76.32 -3.29 -36.80
N GLU A 231 -75.76 -2.59 -37.78
CA GLU A 231 -76.53 -1.92 -38.84
C GLU A 231 -77.18 -2.94 -39.79
N ILE A 232 -76.45 -3.98 -40.19
CA ILE A 232 -76.98 -5.11 -40.99
C ILE A 232 -78.15 -5.78 -40.26
N ASN A 233 -77.98 -6.10 -38.97
CA ASN A 233 -79.02 -6.73 -38.15
C ASN A 233 -80.28 -5.83 -38.01
N ALA A 234 -80.14 -4.51 -38.09
CA ALA A 234 -81.27 -3.59 -38.08
C ALA A 234 -81.95 -3.47 -39.46
N LEU A 235 -81.21 -3.63 -40.56
CA LEU A 235 -81.73 -3.53 -41.93
C LEU A 235 -82.49 -4.78 -42.37
N TYR A 236 -82.05 -5.98 -41.97
CA TYR A 236 -82.69 -7.24 -42.35
C TYR A 236 -84.21 -7.27 -42.06
N PRO A 237 -84.67 -7.01 -40.81
CA PRO A 237 -86.10 -7.00 -40.50
C PRO A 237 -86.87 -5.89 -41.24
N GLN A 238 -86.22 -4.76 -41.52
CA GLN A 238 -86.84 -3.66 -42.27
C GLN A 238 -87.09 -4.06 -43.73
N ILE A 239 -86.11 -4.70 -44.38
CA ILE A 239 -86.25 -5.21 -45.74
C ILE A 239 -87.38 -6.25 -45.78
N GLU A 240 -87.37 -7.21 -44.87
CA GLU A 240 -88.39 -8.27 -44.81
C GLU A 240 -89.80 -7.70 -44.65
N THR A 241 -89.97 -6.74 -43.72
CA THR A 241 -91.26 -6.06 -43.51
C THR A 241 -91.73 -5.36 -44.78
N LYS A 242 -90.84 -4.61 -45.44
CA LYS A 242 -91.16 -3.86 -46.67
C LYS A 242 -91.44 -4.77 -47.86
N GLU A 243 -90.76 -5.91 -47.97
CA GLU A 243 -91.07 -6.92 -48.99
C GLU A 243 -92.44 -7.56 -48.79
N ILE A 244 -92.82 -7.84 -47.53
CA ILE A 244 -94.16 -8.34 -47.20
C ILE A 244 -95.22 -7.30 -47.54
N GLU A 245 -95.01 -6.03 -47.18
CA GLU A 245 -95.92 -4.94 -47.53
C GLU A 245 -96.11 -4.80 -49.05
N LEU A 246 -95.02 -4.85 -49.81
CA LEU A 246 -95.06 -4.78 -51.27
C LEU A 246 -95.84 -5.98 -51.85
N ARG A 247 -95.52 -7.20 -51.40
CA ARG A 247 -96.19 -8.42 -51.84
C ARG A 247 -97.69 -8.38 -51.55
N ASN A 248 -98.07 -7.92 -50.35
CA ASN A 248 -99.47 -7.77 -49.98
C ASN A 248 -100.18 -6.74 -50.87
N THR A 249 -99.53 -5.60 -51.15
CA THR A 249 -100.08 -4.57 -52.05
C THR A 249 -100.32 -5.14 -53.45
N ILE A 250 -99.33 -5.85 -54.02
CA ILE A 250 -99.44 -6.52 -55.32
C ILE A 250 -100.58 -7.56 -55.31
N ASN A 251 -100.67 -8.38 -54.26
CA ASN A 251 -101.71 -9.39 -54.14
C ASN A 251 -103.11 -8.76 -54.05
N THR A 252 -103.29 -7.71 -53.26
CA THR A 252 -104.57 -6.99 -53.14
C THR A 252 -104.99 -6.40 -54.49
N ILE A 253 -104.09 -5.73 -55.21
CA ILE A 253 -104.37 -5.19 -56.54
C ILE A 253 -104.69 -6.32 -57.53
N SER A 254 -103.90 -7.41 -57.51
CA SER A 254 -104.13 -8.55 -58.39
C SER A 254 -105.47 -9.24 -58.17
N ILE A 255 -105.98 -9.28 -56.94
CA ILE A 255 -107.29 -9.84 -56.62
C ILE A 255 -108.40 -8.84 -57.03
N LYS A 256 -108.24 -7.57 -56.68
CA LYS A 256 -109.21 -6.50 -56.96
C LYS A 256 -109.45 -6.32 -58.47
N SER A 257 -108.38 -6.33 -59.27
CA SER A 257 -108.44 -6.12 -60.72
C SER A 257 -108.51 -7.42 -61.52
N GLU A 258 -108.75 -8.58 -60.88
CA GLU A 258 -108.83 -9.90 -61.52
C GLU A 258 -107.68 -10.21 -62.49
N LEU A 259 -106.45 -9.76 -62.17
CA LEU A 259 -105.32 -9.80 -63.10
C LEU A 259 -105.02 -11.24 -63.55
N GLY A 260 -105.13 -11.45 -64.86
CA GLY A 260 -104.76 -12.70 -65.51
C GLY A 260 -103.25 -12.94 -65.51
N LYS A 261 -102.82 -14.04 -66.13
CA LYS A 261 -101.39 -14.35 -66.29
C LYS A 261 -100.61 -13.24 -67.02
N LYS A 262 -101.28 -12.49 -67.90
CA LYS A 262 -100.68 -11.38 -68.66
C LYS A 262 -100.47 -10.15 -67.78
N GLY A 263 -101.49 -9.69 -67.06
CA GLY A 263 -101.37 -8.60 -66.07
C GLY A 263 -100.32 -8.86 -64.98
N LYS A 264 -100.24 -10.09 -64.45
CA LYS A 264 -99.19 -10.46 -63.48
C LYS A 264 -97.78 -10.34 -64.06
N ARG A 265 -97.56 -10.77 -65.31
CA ARG A 265 -96.27 -10.58 -65.99
C ARG A 265 -95.94 -9.12 -66.24
N LEU A 266 -96.95 -8.29 -66.52
CA LEU A 266 -96.75 -6.85 -66.67
C LEU A 266 -96.34 -6.21 -65.33
N LEU A 267 -96.92 -6.64 -64.20
CA LEU A 267 -96.48 -6.23 -62.88
C LEU A 267 -95.04 -6.68 -62.56
N ASP A 268 -94.66 -7.93 -62.86
CA ASP A 268 -93.29 -8.40 -62.66
C ASP A 268 -92.28 -7.56 -63.49
N ASN A 269 -92.61 -7.28 -64.75
CA ASN A 269 -91.80 -6.41 -65.61
C ASN A 269 -91.72 -4.97 -65.08
N LEU A 270 -92.80 -4.45 -64.50
CA LEU A 270 -92.83 -3.13 -63.87
C LEU A 270 -91.85 -3.06 -62.70
N LEU A 271 -91.84 -4.08 -61.84
CA LEU A 271 -90.90 -4.16 -60.71
C LEU A 271 -89.46 -4.29 -61.19
N GLU A 272 -89.20 -5.12 -62.18
CA GLU A 272 -87.85 -5.36 -62.71
C GLU A 272 -87.24 -4.11 -63.35
N GLU A 273 -88.02 -3.39 -64.18
CA GLU A 273 -87.54 -2.13 -64.77
C GLU A 273 -87.38 -1.04 -63.70
N GLN A 274 -88.22 -1.00 -62.67
CA GLN A 274 -88.04 -0.06 -61.54
C GLN A 274 -86.76 -0.35 -60.76
N ILE A 275 -86.42 -1.63 -60.52
CA ILE A 275 -85.15 -2.03 -59.91
C ILE A 275 -83.99 -1.52 -60.75
N LYS A 276 -84.01 -1.74 -62.08
CA LYS A 276 -82.94 -1.29 -62.99
C LYS A 276 -82.75 0.23 -62.90
N ILE A 277 -83.84 1.00 -62.94
CA ILE A 277 -83.77 2.47 -62.83
C ILE A 277 -83.11 2.90 -61.53
N VAL A 278 -83.50 2.30 -60.40
CA VAL A 278 -82.91 2.64 -59.10
C VAL A 278 -81.42 2.27 -59.02
N LEU A 279 -81.01 1.18 -59.68
CA LEU A 279 -79.62 0.71 -59.66
C LEU A 279 -78.69 1.48 -60.63
N THR A 280 -79.16 1.82 -61.83
CA THR A 280 -78.29 2.31 -62.92
C THR A 280 -78.63 3.70 -63.45
N ASN A 281 -79.75 4.29 -63.01
CA ASN A 281 -80.27 5.57 -63.52
C ASN A 281 -80.34 5.63 -65.05
N ASP A 282 -80.64 4.49 -65.68
CA ASP A 282 -80.62 4.32 -67.14
C ASP A 282 -81.91 4.87 -67.78
N ASN A 283 -81.74 5.84 -68.69
CA ASN A 283 -82.83 6.43 -69.45
C ASN A 283 -83.60 5.40 -70.30
N PHE A 284 -82.95 4.32 -70.74
CA PHE A 284 -83.60 3.29 -71.54
C PHE A 284 -84.59 2.45 -70.73
N SER A 285 -84.28 2.16 -69.46
CA SER A 285 -85.22 1.52 -68.54
C SER A 285 -86.38 2.44 -68.16
N SER A 286 -86.17 3.76 -68.13
CA SER A 286 -87.26 4.73 -67.91
C SER A 286 -88.31 4.68 -69.04
N GLU A 287 -87.88 4.63 -70.29
CA GLU A 287 -88.80 4.54 -71.44
C GLU A 287 -89.57 3.21 -71.46
N LYS A 288 -88.92 2.11 -71.07
CA LYS A 288 -89.56 0.80 -70.94
C LYS A 288 -90.56 0.75 -69.80
N LEU A 289 -90.22 1.34 -68.65
CA LEU A 289 -91.12 1.41 -67.50
C LEU A 289 -92.41 2.14 -67.87
N GLU A 290 -92.31 3.27 -68.58
CA GLU A 290 -93.48 4.05 -68.98
C GLU A 290 -94.39 3.28 -69.95
N LYS A 291 -93.79 2.52 -70.88
CA LYS A 291 -94.54 1.59 -71.75
C LYS A 291 -95.27 0.49 -70.96
N VAL A 292 -94.70 0.01 -69.87
CA VAL A 292 -95.33 -1.00 -69.00
C VAL A 292 -96.45 -0.37 -68.16
N LYS A 293 -96.27 0.86 -67.64
CA LYS A 293 -97.33 1.59 -66.91
C LYS A 293 -98.56 1.82 -67.80
N LEU A 294 -98.37 2.31 -69.03
CA LEU A 294 -99.46 2.53 -69.98
C LEU A 294 -100.25 1.25 -70.23
N LYS A 295 -99.58 0.12 -70.45
CA LYS A 295 -100.25 -1.18 -70.64
C LYS A 295 -101.01 -1.63 -69.41
N LEU A 296 -100.48 -1.42 -68.20
CA LEU A 296 -101.19 -1.75 -66.96
C LEU A 296 -102.43 -0.87 -66.75
N SER A 297 -102.40 0.39 -67.17
CA SER A 297 -103.56 1.29 -67.10
C SER A 297 -104.60 1.06 -68.19
N GLU A 298 -104.17 0.80 -69.43
CA GLU A 298 -105.05 0.65 -70.59
C GLU A 298 -105.60 -0.77 -70.76
N GLU A 299 -104.79 -1.81 -70.52
CA GLU A 299 -105.17 -3.21 -70.78
C GLU A 299 -105.72 -3.93 -69.54
N GLU A 300 -105.35 -3.48 -68.34
CA GLU A 300 -105.69 -4.15 -67.08
C GLU A 300 -106.42 -3.19 -66.09
N GLU A 301 -106.76 -1.98 -66.53
CA GLU A 301 -107.52 -0.96 -65.79
C GLU A 301 -106.95 -0.58 -64.41
N LEU A 302 -105.62 -0.73 -64.19
CA LEU A 302 -104.99 -0.26 -62.96
C LEU A 302 -104.98 1.27 -62.90
N THR A 303 -105.31 1.81 -61.72
CA THR A 303 -105.19 3.24 -61.49
C THR A 303 -103.73 3.68 -61.41
N ASN A 304 -103.45 4.91 -61.83
CA ASN A 304 -102.11 5.50 -61.69
C ASN A 304 -101.63 5.51 -60.22
N GLU A 305 -102.55 5.67 -59.27
CA GLU A 305 -102.24 5.64 -57.85
C GLU A 305 -101.77 4.25 -57.38
N GLU A 306 -102.43 3.18 -57.84
CA GLU A 306 -102.02 1.79 -57.56
C GLU A 306 -100.63 1.47 -58.14
N ILE A 307 -100.40 1.86 -59.40
CA ILE A 307 -99.10 1.70 -60.07
C ILE A 307 -98.02 2.48 -59.32
N GLN A 308 -98.28 3.74 -58.95
CA GLN A 308 -97.29 4.56 -58.25
C GLN A 308 -97.00 4.05 -56.84
N ASN A 309 -98.01 3.54 -56.12
CA ASN A 309 -97.83 2.94 -54.80
C ASN A 309 -96.89 1.71 -54.87
N ILE A 310 -97.09 0.83 -55.86
CA ILE A 310 -96.19 -0.32 -56.11
C ILE A 310 -94.77 0.16 -56.38
N LEU A 311 -94.60 1.15 -57.26
CA LEU A 311 -93.27 1.68 -57.64
C LEU A 311 -92.55 2.34 -56.45
N ASN A 312 -93.26 3.10 -55.62
CA ASN A 312 -92.70 3.71 -54.42
C ASN A 312 -92.21 2.63 -53.43
N LYS A 313 -93.03 1.61 -53.15
CA LYS A 313 -92.65 0.49 -52.28
C LYS A 313 -91.50 -0.33 -52.85
N GLN A 314 -91.47 -0.58 -54.17
CA GLN A 314 -90.36 -1.24 -54.85
C GLN A 314 -89.06 -0.43 -54.75
N THR A 315 -89.16 0.89 -54.83
CA THR A 315 -88.02 1.80 -54.66
C THR A 315 -87.45 1.75 -53.25
N GLU A 316 -88.31 1.77 -52.22
CA GLU A 316 -87.91 1.62 -50.81
C GLU A 316 -87.17 0.30 -50.56
N VAL A 317 -87.73 -0.83 -51.03
CA VAL A 317 -87.09 -2.16 -50.89
C VAL A 317 -85.73 -2.18 -51.60
N THR A 318 -85.63 -1.62 -52.80
CA THR A 318 -84.40 -1.61 -53.59
C THR A 318 -83.32 -0.75 -52.91
N TRP A 319 -83.69 0.41 -52.36
CA TRP A 319 -82.77 1.26 -51.58
C TRP A 319 -82.23 0.58 -50.32
N LEU A 320 -83.10 -0.10 -49.56
CA LEU A 320 -82.67 -0.81 -48.36
C LEU A 320 -81.72 -1.98 -48.70
N LYS A 321 -81.99 -2.70 -49.79
CA LYS A 321 -81.09 -3.77 -50.29
C LYS A 321 -79.74 -3.25 -50.76
N LEU A 322 -79.73 -2.10 -51.44
CA LEU A 322 -78.49 -1.41 -51.82
C LEU A 322 -77.67 -1.02 -50.60
N LYS A 323 -78.33 -0.43 -49.59
CA LYS A 323 -77.68 -0.04 -48.33
C LYS A 323 -77.09 -1.26 -47.60
N LEU A 324 -77.85 -2.36 -47.53
CA LEU A 324 -77.36 -3.62 -46.97
C LEU A 324 -76.11 -4.11 -47.70
N LYS A 325 -76.12 -4.08 -49.04
CA LYS A 325 -74.98 -4.52 -49.84
C LYS A 325 -73.72 -3.69 -49.61
N SER A 326 -73.86 -2.37 -49.49
CA SER A 326 -72.73 -1.46 -49.19
C SER A 326 -72.06 -1.66 -47.82
N LEU A 327 -72.72 -2.38 -46.90
CA LEU A 327 -72.17 -2.71 -45.58
C LEU A 327 -71.54 -4.11 -45.53
N GLN A 328 -71.69 -4.89 -46.61
CA GLN A 328 -71.17 -6.25 -46.76
C GLN A 328 -69.93 -6.31 -47.67
N ASP A 329 -69.76 -5.31 -48.52
CA ASP A 329 -68.57 -5.05 -49.33
C ASP A 329 -67.53 -4.28 -48.50
#